data_AF-A0A2E5Y2T0-F1
#
_entry.id   AF-A0A2E5Y2T0-F1
#
_cell.length_a   1.000
_cell.length_b   1.000
_cell.length_c   1.000
_cell.angle_alpha   90.00
_cell.angle_beta   90.00
_cell.angle_gamma   90.00
#
_symmetry.space_group_name_H-M   'P 1'
#
loop_
_entity.id
_entity.type
_entity.pdbx_description
1 polymer ?
#
loop_
_entity_poly.entity_id
_entity_poly.type
_entity_poly.pdbx_seq_one_letter_code
_entity_poly.pdbx_strand_id
1 'polypeptide(L)'
;MDSKQSISRADRLAELRKQSQESVKKTESILEPIAPQPETVDVVETPTQEVQIEEFETATVDSIEPNPVKEEAITVSKNVFKQIVTQTPKKREGRRRRSRHDDSGGGRQPKVKKLNRQRYNDYKYAARDILSDERVGDEHRSNLLGQIWAKGERIGVDASFEFIEEKQEQLIISEDIAQQLKDLVKALTTRR
;
A
#
# COMPACT_ATOMS: atom_id res chain seq x y z
N MET A 1 16.86 -9.18 58.20
CA MET A 1 18.28 -9.48 57.86
C MET A 1 18.22 -10.61 56.87
N ASP A 2 17.87 -10.28 55.64
CA ASP A 2 17.36 -11.26 54.69
C ASP A 2 18.50 -11.78 53.82
N SER A 3 18.95 -12.98 54.17
CA SER A 3 20.03 -13.67 53.47
C SER A 3 19.57 -14.03 52.06
N LYS A 4 20.03 -13.27 51.06
CA LYS A 4 19.85 -13.62 49.65
C LYS A 4 20.70 -14.85 49.34
N GLN A 5 20.09 -16.02 49.40
CA GLN A 5 20.72 -17.28 48.99
C GLN A 5 21.22 -17.16 47.55
N SER A 6 22.54 -17.25 47.37
CA SER A 6 23.17 -17.21 46.05
C SER A 6 23.02 -18.56 45.36
N ILE A 7 21.88 -18.76 44.70
CA ILE A 7 21.56 -19.96 43.89
C ILE A 7 22.72 -20.24 42.92
N SER A 8 23.24 -21.47 42.92
CA SER A 8 24.40 -21.82 42.11
C SER A 8 24.07 -21.74 40.62
N ARG A 9 25.09 -21.49 39.78
CA ARG A 9 24.95 -21.56 38.31
C ARG A 9 24.47 -22.94 37.85
N ALA A 10 24.83 -24.00 38.57
CA ALA A 10 24.35 -25.36 38.32
C ALA A 10 22.84 -25.49 38.56
N ASP A 11 22.34 -24.97 39.69
CA ASP A 11 20.92 -25.04 40.06
C ASP A 11 20.06 -24.25 39.07
N ARG A 12 20.50 -23.04 38.69
CA ARG A 12 19.80 -22.21 37.68
C ARG A 12 19.74 -22.90 36.31
N LEU A 13 20.76 -23.68 35.93
CA LEU A 13 20.75 -24.49 34.70
C LEU A 13 19.87 -25.74 34.82
N ALA A 14 19.72 -26.32 36.01
CA ALA A 14 18.80 -27.43 36.25
C ALA A 14 17.34 -26.97 36.23
N GLU A 15 17.04 -25.80 36.81
CA GLU A 15 15.73 -25.17 36.79
C GLU A 15 15.28 -24.81 35.36
N LEU A 16 16.15 -24.17 34.56
CA LEU A 16 15.89 -23.90 33.15
C LEU A 16 15.62 -25.17 32.32
N ARG A 17 16.31 -26.27 32.62
CA ARG A 17 16.06 -27.57 31.96
C ARG A 17 14.71 -28.17 32.33
N LYS A 18 14.29 -28.05 33.59
CA LYS A 18 12.94 -28.49 34.03
C LYS A 18 11.84 -27.69 33.34
N GLN A 19 11.93 -26.36 33.37
CA GLN A 19 10.97 -25.48 32.70
C GLN A 19 10.85 -25.77 31.20
N SER A 20 11.97 -26.05 30.52
CA SER A 20 11.99 -26.41 29.09
C SER A 20 11.37 -27.78 28.81
N GLN A 21 11.47 -28.74 29.73
CA GLN A 21 10.80 -30.05 29.59
C GLN A 21 9.29 -29.95 29.86
N GLU A 22 8.89 -29.11 30.81
CA GLU A 22 7.48 -28.86 31.14
C GLU A 22 6.74 -28.16 29.99
N SER A 23 7.38 -27.20 29.31
CA SER A 23 6.78 -26.56 28.13
C SER A 23 6.63 -27.50 26.94
N VAL A 24 7.64 -28.35 26.66
CA VAL A 24 7.56 -29.37 25.59
C VAL A 24 6.44 -30.38 25.87
N LYS A 25 6.37 -30.95 27.08
CA LYS A 25 5.31 -31.89 27.46
C LYS A 25 3.92 -31.26 27.38
N LYS A 26 3.80 -29.98 27.77
CA LYS A 26 2.53 -29.24 27.64
C LYS A 26 2.12 -29.08 26.18
N THR A 27 3.06 -28.81 25.26
CA THR A 27 2.76 -28.77 23.82
C THR A 27 2.45 -30.14 23.23
N GLU A 28 3.11 -31.21 23.67
CA GLU A 28 2.81 -32.59 23.24
C GLU A 28 1.38 -33.00 23.66
N SER A 29 0.95 -32.66 24.88
CA SER A 29 -0.43 -32.92 25.34
C SER A 29 -1.53 -32.14 24.62
N ILE A 30 -1.18 -31.13 23.82
CA ILE A 30 -2.11 -30.34 23.00
C ILE A 30 -2.16 -30.88 21.54
N LEU A 31 -1.20 -31.74 21.18
CA LEU A 31 -0.99 -32.25 19.82
C LEU A 31 -1.29 -33.76 19.70
N GLU A 32 -2.10 -34.31 20.61
CA GLU A 32 -2.64 -35.67 20.42
C GLU A 32 -3.44 -35.74 19.11
N PRO A 33 -3.09 -36.65 18.18
CA PRO A 33 -3.76 -36.74 16.90
C PRO A 33 -5.15 -37.35 17.05
N ILE A 34 -6.17 -36.61 16.61
CA ILE A 34 -7.51 -37.14 16.40
C ILE A 34 -7.41 -38.30 15.39
N ALA A 35 -7.68 -39.52 15.86
CA ALA A 35 -7.84 -40.67 15.00
C ALA A 35 -9.17 -40.54 14.23
N PRO A 36 -9.18 -40.74 12.90
CA PRO A 36 -10.42 -40.67 12.13
C PRO A 36 -11.29 -41.91 12.40
N GLN A 37 -12.51 -41.70 12.90
CA GLN A 37 -13.54 -42.75 12.87
C GLN A 37 -14.29 -42.72 11.52
N PRO A 38 -14.55 -43.88 10.90
CA PRO A 38 -15.37 -43.96 9.70
C PRO A 38 -16.86 -44.10 10.08
N GLU A 39 -17.61 -43.01 10.02
CA GLU A 39 -19.07 -43.06 10.05
C GLU A 39 -19.65 -43.02 8.62
N THR A 40 -20.47 -44.02 8.31
CA THR A 40 -21.25 -44.15 7.08
C THR A 40 -22.58 -43.42 7.19
N VAL A 41 -22.95 -42.63 6.18
CA VAL A 41 -24.35 -42.46 5.74
C VAL A 41 -24.40 -41.94 4.30
N ASP A 42 -25.43 -42.37 3.57
CA ASP A 42 -25.68 -42.10 2.15
C ASP A 42 -26.04 -40.64 1.82
N VAL A 43 -25.96 -40.25 0.53
CA VAL A 43 -27.11 -39.78 -0.29
C VAL A 43 -26.66 -39.12 -1.62
N VAL A 44 -26.95 -39.84 -2.72
CA VAL A 44 -27.49 -39.36 -4.03
C VAL A 44 -26.62 -38.50 -4.98
N GLU A 45 -26.94 -38.68 -6.27
CA GLU A 45 -26.17 -38.37 -7.48
C GLU A 45 -26.45 -37.00 -8.14
N THR A 46 -25.75 -36.76 -9.26
CA THR A 46 -26.02 -35.80 -10.37
C THR A 46 -25.40 -34.38 -10.24
N PRO A 47 -25.13 -33.66 -11.36
CA PRO A 47 -23.82 -33.84 -12.02
C PRO A 47 -23.08 -32.52 -12.33
N THR A 48 -21.76 -32.66 -12.57
CA THR A 48 -20.87 -31.62 -13.07
C THR A 48 -21.36 -31.00 -14.39
N GLN A 49 -21.37 -29.67 -14.48
CA GLN A 49 -21.41 -28.94 -15.75
C GLN A 49 -20.06 -28.27 -15.99
N GLU A 50 -19.44 -28.61 -17.11
CA GLU A 50 -18.22 -27.95 -17.61
C GLU A 50 -18.60 -26.60 -18.25
N VAL A 51 -17.82 -25.55 -17.97
CA VAL A 51 -17.96 -24.25 -18.65
C VAL A 51 -16.81 -24.10 -19.64
N GLN A 52 -17.18 -23.92 -20.90
CA GLN A 52 -16.26 -23.73 -22.02
C GLN A 52 -15.54 -22.38 -21.92
N ILE A 53 -14.28 -22.34 -22.33
CA ILE A 53 -13.52 -21.10 -22.55
C ILE A 53 -13.44 -20.92 -24.07
N GLU A 54 -14.17 -19.96 -24.60
CA GLU A 54 -14.03 -19.54 -26.01
C GLU A 54 -13.03 -18.39 -26.15
N GLU A 55 -12.32 -18.41 -27.28
CA GLU A 55 -11.27 -17.47 -27.64
C GLU A 55 -11.84 -16.10 -28.03
N PHE A 56 -11.07 -15.03 -27.79
CA PHE A 56 -11.24 -13.77 -28.52
C PHE A 56 -9.88 -13.21 -28.91
N GLU A 57 -9.49 -13.48 -30.15
CA GLU A 57 -8.47 -12.70 -30.86
C GLU A 57 -9.07 -11.36 -31.29
N THR A 58 -8.31 -10.27 -31.19
CA THR A 58 -8.51 -9.09 -32.06
C THR A 58 -7.17 -8.53 -32.49
N ALA A 59 -7.03 -8.29 -33.79
CA ALA A 59 -5.78 -7.98 -34.47
C ALA A 59 -5.45 -6.48 -34.53
N THR A 60 -4.22 -6.23 -34.97
CA THR A 60 -3.61 -4.94 -35.35
C THR A 60 -4.37 -4.17 -36.43
N VAL A 61 -4.35 -2.81 -36.37
CA VAL A 61 -4.08 -1.78 -37.43
C VAL A 61 -4.46 -0.38 -36.88
N ASP A 62 -3.91 0.79 -37.26
CA ASP A 62 -2.72 1.14 -38.06
C ASP A 62 -2.08 2.47 -37.56
N SER A 63 -1.15 2.99 -38.35
CA SER A 63 -0.35 4.24 -38.28
C SER A 63 -1.16 5.53 -38.53
N ILE A 64 -0.67 6.65 -38.00
CA ILE A 64 -1.07 8.01 -38.44
C ILE A 64 0.18 8.85 -38.73
N GLU A 65 0.44 9.11 -40.01
CA GLU A 65 1.35 10.17 -40.46
C GLU A 65 0.60 11.51 -40.61
N PRO A 66 1.31 12.64 -40.43
CA PRO A 66 0.98 13.82 -41.22
C PRO A 66 2.20 14.49 -41.87
N ASN A 67 2.12 14.70 -43.18
CA ASN A 67 3.04 15.44 -44.06
C ASN A 67 2.20 16.05 -45.22
N PRO A 68 2.72 17.01 -46.01
CA PRO A 68 3.30 18.30 -45.63
C PRO A 68 2.65 19.48 -46.42
N VAL A 69 2.96 20.76 -46.12
CA VAL A 69 2.44 21.91 -46.91
C VAL A 69 3.54 22.89 -47.38
N LYS A 70 3.40 23.28 -48.66
CA LYS A 70 4.21 24.16 -49.54
C LYS A 70 3.77 25.65 -49.45
N GLU A 71 4.40 26.70 -50.02
CA GLU A 71 5.71 27.09 -50.62
C GLU A 71 5.66 28.65 -50.80
N GLU A 72 6.65 29.42 -51.26
CA GLU A 72 7.98 29.16 -51.86
C GLU A 72 9.04 30.14 -51.25
N ALA A 73 9.73 30.96 -52.06
CA ALA A 73 10.58 32.08 -51.67
C ALA A 73 9.81 33.43 -51.79
N ILE A 74 10.42 34.62 -51.64
CA ILE A 74 11.18 35.30 -52.71
C ILE A 74 11.89 36.58 -52.18
N THR A 75 12.97 36.97 -52.88
CA THR A 75 13.72 38.26 -52.87
C THR A 75 14.62 38.67 -51.71
N VAL A 76 15.92 38.70 -52.05
CA VAL A 76 16.99 39.47 -51.43
C VAL A 76 16.75 40.98 -51.60
N SER A 77 16.72 41.74 -50.50
CA SER A 77 16.92 43.19 -50.50
C SER A 77 18.31 43.55 -49.95
N LYS A 78 19.00 44.47 -50.64
CA LYS A 78 20.44 44.71 -50.48
C LYS A 78 20.74 45.50 -49.21
N ASN A 79 21.59 44.98 -48.33
CA ASN A 79 22.06 45.70 -47.15
C ASN A 79 22.93 46.89 -47.55
N VAL A 80 22.46 48.11 -47.25
CA VAL A 80 23.19 49.36 -47.48
C VAL A 80 23.25 50.20 -46.20
N PHE A 81 24.48 50.49 -45.76
CA PHE A 81 24.85 51.61 -44.90
C PHE A 81 24.00 51.86 -43.64
N LYS A 82 24.09 50.93 -42.67
CA LYS A 82 24.11 51.34 -41.26
C LYS A 82 25.35 50.77 -40.58
N GLN A 83 26.34 51.63 -40.39
CA GLN A 83 27.41 51.44 -39.41
C GLN A 83 26.79 51.55 -38.01
N ILE A 84 26.05 50.52 -37.60
CA ILE A 84 25.55 50.41 -36.23
C ILE A 84 26.76 49.99 -35.39
N VAL A 85 27.27 50.91 -34.57
CA VAL A 85 28.21 50.56 -33.49
C VAL A 85 27.41 49.77 -32.45
N THR A 86 27.23 48.48 -32.72
CA THR A 86 26.67 47.55 -31.76
C THR A 86 27.70 47.35 -30.65
N GLN A 87 27.37 47.77 -29.43
CA GLN A 87 28.14 47.34 -28.27
C GLN A 87 28.01 45.81 -28.21
N THR A 88 29.08 45.10 -28.55
CA THR A 88 29.10 43.65 -28.47
C THR A 88 28.89 43.26 -27.00
N PRO A 89 27.78 42.58 -26.65
CA PRO A 89 27.57 42.21 -25.26
C PRO A 89 28.72 41.28 -24.86
N LYS A 90 29.47 41.65 -23.82
CA LYS A 90 30.59 40.86 -23.31
C LYS A 90 30.17 39.38 -23.28
N LYS A 91 30.92 38.55 -24.00
CA LYS A 91 30.74 37.09 -24.03
C LYS A 91 30.56 36.64 -22.57
N ARG A 92 29.36 36.13 -22.24
CA ARG A 92 29.05 35.66 -20.88
C ARG A 92 29.83 34.37 -20.65
N GLU A 93 31.09 34.53 -20.27
CA GLU A 93 31.93 33.49 -19.67
C GLU A 93 31.12 32.91 -18.50
N GLY A 94 30.89 31.59 -18.52
CA GLY A 94 29.80 31.01 -17.74
C GLY A 94 28.43 31.08 -18.44
N ARG A 95 28.35 30.50 -19.66
CA ARG A 95 27.11 29.85 -20.11
C ARG A 95 26.79 28.78 -19.06
N ARG A 96 25.99 29.16 -18.04
CA ARG A 96 25.59 28.29 -16.93
C ARG A 96 25.18 26.95 -17.53
N ARG A 97 25.90 25.88 -17.15
CA ARG A 97 25.56 24.53 -17.58
C ARG A 97 24.10 24.33 -17.17
N ARG A 98 23.17 24.27 -18.13
CA ARG A 98 21.80 23.83 -17.87
C ARG A 98 21.97 22.46 -17.19
N SER A 99 21.62 22.38 -15.91
CA SER A 99 21.71 21.13 -15.17
C SER A 99 20.77 20.17 -15.89
N ARG A 100 21.32 19.10 -16.48
CA ARG A 100 20.58 18.15 -17.33
C ARG A 100 19.70 17.20 -16.48
N HIS A 101 18.95 17.77 -15.54
CA HIS A 101 18.20 17.05 -14.51
C HIS A 101 16.78 17.60 -14.28
N ASP A 102 16.39 18.71 -14.91
CA ASP A 102 15.06 19.33 -14.72
C ASP A 102 14.08 19.05 -15.88
N ASP A 103 14.57 18.95 -17.12
CA ASP A 103 13.72 18.88 -18.30
C ASP A 103 13.61 17.43 -18.86
N SER A 104 12.36 16.94 -18.93
CA SER A 104 11.89 15.76 -19.69
C SER A 104 11.96 14.36 -19.05
N GLY A 105 11.00 14.08 -18.15
CA GLY A 105 10.44 12.72 -17.98
C GLY A 105 10.70 12.05 -16.63
N GLY A 106 9.64 11.78 -15.86
CA GLY A 106 9.72 11.01 -14.61
C GLY A 106 10.01 11.85 -13.36
N GLY A 107 9.31 13.00 -13.22
CA GLY A 107 9.36 13.79 -11.99
C GLY A 107 9.09 12.95 -10.74
N ARG A 108 9.82 13.22 -9.65
CA ARG A 108 9.70 12.45 -8.40
C ARG A 108 8.24 12.48 -7.91
N GLN A 109 7.67 11.31 -7.59
CA GLN A 109 6.35 11.25 -6.96
C GLN A 109 6.29 12.16 -5.73
N PRO A 110 5.15 12.84 -5.49
CA PRO A 110 4.98 13.68 -4.32
C PRO A 110 5.18 12.85 -3.04
N LYS A 111 5.84 13.45 -2.05
CA LYS A 111 6.06 12.83 -0.74
C LYS A 111 4.74 12.91 0.05
N VAL A 112 3.93 11.87 -0.03
CA VAL A 112 2.69 11.74 0.75
C VAL A 112 3.01 11.06 2.11
N LYS A 113 2.29 11.44 3.16
CA LYS A 113 2.34 10.77 4.47
C LYS A 113 1.73 9.38 4.34
N LYS A 114 2.40 8.37 4.88
CA LYS A 114 1.98 6.96 4.80
C LYS A 114 1.90 6.31 6.17
N LEU A 115 1.00 5.33 6.25
CA LEU A 115 0.78 4.48 7.42
C LEU A 115 2.01 3.58 7.64
N ASN A 116 2.42 3.35 8.90
CA ASN A 116 3.60 2.52 9.16
C ASN A 116 3.28 1.04 8.90
N ARG A 117 3.78 0.47 7.81
CA ARG A 117 3.56 -0.95 7.43
C ARG A 117 3.87 -1.96 8.56
N GLN A 118 4.82 -1.66 9.44
CA GLN A 118 5.18 -2.54 10.57
C GLN A 118 4.06 -2.64 11.62
N ARG A 119 3.22 -1.61 11.74
CA ARG A 119 2.11 -1.52 12.72
C ARG A 119 0.80 -2.09 12.18
N TYR A 120 0.86 -2.96 11.17
CA TYR A 120 -0.33 -3.61 10.60
C TYR A 120 -1.11 -4.42 11.64
N ASN A 121 -0.42 -5.12 12.53
CA ASN A 121 -1.08 -5.92 13.57
C ASN A 121 -1.77 -5.01 14.60
N ASP A 122 -1.12 -3.94 15.08
CA ASP A 122 -1.73 -2.90 15.93
C ASP A 122 -3.03 -2.37 15.29
N TYR A 123 -2.94 -1.97 14.01
CA TYR A 123 -4.08 -1.50 13.22
C TYR A 123 -5.19 -2.55 13.15
N LYS A 124 -4.84 -3.79 12.76
CA LYS A 124 -5.79 -4.88 12.52
C LYS A 124 -6.59 -5.20 13.79
N TYR A 125 -5.96 -5.21 14.96
CA TYR A 125 -6.67 -5.50 16.21
C TYR A 125 -7.52 -4.32 16.66
N ALA A 126 -6.97 -3.10 16.70
CA ALA A 126 -7.72 -1.92 17.15
C ALA A 126 -8.88 -1.55 16.19
N ALA A 127 -8.69 -1.68 14.88
CA ALA A 127 -9.75 -1.43 13.89
C ALA A 127 -10.82 -2.53 13.93
N ARG A 128 -10.46 -3.78 14.24
CA ARG A 128 -11.44 -4.87 14.40
C ARG A 128 -12.28 -4.70 15.67
N ASP A 129 -11.70 -4.16 16.74
CA ASP A 129 -12.41 -3.83 17.98
C ASP A 129 -13.48 -2.76 17.71
N ILE A 130 -13.08 -1.63 17.10
CA ILE A 130 -13.98 -0.55 16.66
C ILE A 130 -15.07 -1.02 15.69
N LEU A 131 -14.74 -1.91 14.74
CA LEU A 131 -15.69 -2.45 13.76
C LEU A 131 -16.52 -3.63 14.29
N SER A 132 -16.35 -4.06 15.55
CA SER A 132 -17.15 -5.15 16.12
C SER A 132 -18.55 -4.73 16.56
N ASP A 133 -18.80 -3.41 16.66
CA ASP A 133 -20.09 -2.81 16.96
C ASP A 133 -21.20 -3.25 15.99
N GLU A 134 -22.38 -3.55 16.53
CA GLU A 134 -23.59 -3.95 15.78
C GLU A 134 -24.05 -2.89 14.75
N ARG A 135 -23.58 -1.64 14.91
CA ARG A 135 -23.81 -0.54 13.97
C ARG A 135 -23.16 -0.72 12.59
N VAL A 136 -22.26 -1.68 12.43
CA VAL A 136 -21.59 -2.00 11.16
C VAL A 136 -21.90 -3.44 10.76
N GLY A 137 -22.59 -3.62 9.63
CA GLY A 137 -22.93 -4.93 9.08
C GLY A 137 -21.68 -5.79 8.83
N ASP A 138 -21.78 -7.08 9.17
CA ASP A 138 -20.66 -8.03 9.13
C ASP A 138 -20.01 -8.14 7.74
N GLU A 139 -20.78 -7.97 6.67
CA GLU A 139 -20.33 -7.98 5.28
C GLU A 139 -19.29 -6.89 5.00
N HIS A 140 -19.41 -5.75 5.69
CA HIS A 140 -18.58 -4.58 5.45
C HIS A 140 -17.32 -4.55 6.34
N ARG A 141 -17.33 -5.19 7.50
CA ARG A 141 -16.21 -5.15 8.49
C ARG A 141 -14.87 -5.55 7.89
N SER A 142 -14.82 -6.68 7.17
CA SER A 142 -13.60 -7.17 6.50
C SER A 142 -13.12 -6.23 5.40
N ASN A 143 -14.07 -5.72 4.61
CA ASN A 143 -13.81 -4.82 3.48
C ASN A 143 -13.22 -3.49 3.97
N LEU A 144 -13.83 -2.88 4.98
CA LEU A 144 -13.38 -1.63 5.60
C LEU A 144 -11.99 -1.78 6.21
N LEU A 145 -11.77 -2.83 7.02
CA LEU A 145 -10.47 -3.10 7.64
C LEU A 145 -9.36 -3.20 6.59
N GLY A 146 -9.59 -3.98 5.51
CA GLY A 146 -8.62 -4.18 4.45
C GLY A 146 -8.38 -2.94 3.57
N GLN A 147 -9.44 -2.25 3.15
CA GLN A 147 -9.33 -1.11 2.23
C GLN A 147 -8.73 0.14 2.90
N ILE A 148 -9.14 0.47 4.13
CA ILE A 148 -8.55 1.61 4.88
C ILE A 148 -7.03 1.40 5.01
N TRP A 149 -6.59 0.19 5.40
CA TRP A 149 -5.17 -0.12 5.48
C TRP A 149 -4.46 -0.02 4.13
N ALA A 150 -5.02 -0.64 3.08
CA ALA A 150 -4.41 -0.66 1.76
C ALA A 150 -4.28 0.75 1.16
N LYS A 151 -5.28 1.62 1.33
CA LYS A 151 -5.21 3.02 0.90
C LYS A 151 -4.16 3.78 1.72
N GLY A 152 -4.12 3.61 3.05
CA GLY A 152 -3.17 4.28 3.95
C GLY A 152 -1.70 3.92 3.77
N GLU A 153 -1.41 2.67 3.46
CA GLU A 153 -0.05 2.16 3.25
C GLU A 153 0.44 2.40 1.81
N ARG A 154 -0.41 2.14 0.81
CA ARG A 154 0.00 2.22 -0.62
C ARG A 154 -0.08 3.63 -1.17
N ILE A 155 -1.18 4.34 -0.94
CA ILE A 155 -1.45 5.66 -1.50
C ILE A 155 -0.98 6.72 -0.51
N GLY A 156 -1.65 6.80 0.64
CA GLY A 156 -1.38 7.76 1.69
C GLY A 156 -2.52 7.87 2.70
N VAL A 157 -2.23 8.57 3.79
CA VAL A 157 -3.16 8.78 4.91
C VAL A 157 -4.45 9.48 4.46
N ASP A 158 -4.30 10.52 3.62
CA ASP A 158 -5.43 11.35 3.18
C ASP A 158 -6.46 10.52 2.38
N ALA A 159 -6.00 9.62 1.49
CA ALA A 159 -6.83 8.65 0.77
C ALA A 159 -7.52 7.61 1.67
N SER A 160 -7.10 7.47 2.93
CA SER A 160 -7.80 6.65 3.94
C SER A 160 -8.96 7.42 4.56
N PHE A 161 -8.77 8.72 4.81
CA PHE A 161 -9.83 9.59 5.34
C PHE A 161 -10.93 9.80 4.30
N GLU A 162 -10.57 10.07 3.04
CA GLU A 162 -11.52 10.15 1.91
C GLU A 162 -12.39 8.88 1.82
N PHE A 163 -11.80 7.69 2.02
CA PHE A 163 -12.56 6.44 1.99
C PHE A 163 -13.46 6.23 3.22
N ILE A 164 -13.03 6.65 4.40
CA ILE A 164 -13.88 6.62 5.60
C ILE A 164 -15.07 7.57 5.42
N GLU A 165 -14.85 8.75 4.83
CA GLU A 165 -15.89 9.74 4.51
C GLU A 165 -16.85 9.19 3.45
N GLU A 166 -16.36 8.61 2.35
CA GLU A 166 -17.17 7.93 1.33
C GLU A 166 -18.09 6.84 1.93
N LYS A 167 -17.63 6.11 2.96
CA LYS A 167 -18.41 5.06 3.64
C LYS A 167 -19.34 5.58 4.74
N GLN A 168 -19.03 6.74 5.32
CA GLN A 168 -19.93 7.50 6.19
C GLN A 168 -21.10 8.10 5.38
N GLU A 169 -20.82 8.70 4.22
CA GLU A 169 -21.82 9.25 3.29
C GLU A 169 -22.75 8.15 2.73
N GLN A 170 -22.21 6.96 2.47
CA GLN A 170 -22.99 5.78 2.08
C GLN A 170 -23.79 5.14 3.23
N LEU A 171 -23.74 5.72 4.44
CA LEU A 171 -24.41 5.22 5.66
C LEU A 171 -24.03 3.78 6.05
N ILE A 172 -22.87 3.31 5.62
CA ILE A 172 -22.31 1.99 5.97
C ILE A 172 -21.70 2.01 7.39
N ILE A 173 -21.32 3.21 7.86
CA ILE A 173 -20.67 3.43 9.15
C ILE A 173 -21.28 4.67 9.82
N SER A 174 -21.58 4.58 11.12
CA SER A 174 -21.94 5.76 11.92
C SER A 174 -20.78 6.76 12.08
N GLU A 175 -21.10 8.04 12.22
CA GLU A 175 -20.11 9.13 12.42
C GLU A 175 -19.14 8.87 13.58
N ASP A 176 -19.62 8.35 14.71
CA ASP A 176 -18.78 7.99 15.88
C ASP A 176 -17.62 7.05 15.49
N ILE A 177 -17.96 5.97 14.78
CA ILE A 177 -17.01 4.93 14.33
C ILE A 177 -16.09 5.49 13.24
N ALA A 178 -16.62 6.30 12.32
CA ALA A 178 -15.82 6.98 11.31
C ALA A 178 -14.75 7.88 11.96
N GLN A 179 -15.10 8.64 13.00
CA GLN A 179 -14.17 9.49 13.74
C GLN A 179 -13.11 8.66 14.49
N GLN A 180 -13.49 7.58 15.17
CA GLN A 180 -12.55 6.67 15.84
C GLN A 180 -11.55 6.05 14.84
N LEU A 181 -12.00 5.65 13.65
CA LEU A 181 -11.12 5.12 12.59
C LEU A 181 -10.15 6.19 12.07
N LYS A 182 -10.60 7.45 11.89
CA LYS A 182 -9.73 8.57 11.51
C LYS A 182 -8.63 8.80 12.56
N ASP A 183 -8.98 8.81 13.84
CA ASP A 183 -8.01 9.01 14.93
C ASP A 183 -7.04 7.82 15.10
N LEU A 184 -7.51 6.59 14.90
CA LEU A 184 -6.66 5.40 14.86
C LEU A 184 -5.64 5.50 13.72
N VAL A 185 -6.09 5.77 12.49
CA VAL A 185 -5.20 5.93 11.33
C VAL A 185 -4.15 7.02 11.62
N LYS A 186 -4.59 8.18 12.13
CA LYS A 186 -3.74 9.31 12.54
C LYS A 186 -2.65 8.91 13.54
N ALA A 187 -2.99 8.13 14.56
CA ALA A 187 -2.06 7.66 15.59
C ALA A 187 -1.02 6.63 15.08
N LEU A 188 -1.30 5.94 13.96
CA LEU A 188 -0.41 4.97 13.33
C LEU A 188 0.42 5.55 12.18
N THR A 189 0.19 6.82 11.79
CA THR A 189 0.92 7.49 10.71
C THR A 189 2.41 7.64 11.02
N THR A 190 3.24 7.57 9.98
CA THR A 190 4.63 8.02 10.09
C THR A 190 4.73 9.53 9.91
N ARG A 191 5.50 10.20 10.77
CA ARG A 191 5.79 11.63 10.63
C ARG A 191 6.86 11.82 9.55
N ARG A 192 6.44 12.10 8.31
CA ARG A 192 7.33 12.32 7.15
C ARG A 192 6.79 13.35 6.17
#